data_AF-A0A9E4K3N5-F1
#
_entry.id   AF-A0A9E4K3N5-F1
#
_cell.length_a   1.000
_cell.length_b   1.000
_cell.length_c   1.000
_cell.angle_alpha   90.00
_cell.angle_beta   90.00
_cell.angle_gamma   90.00
#
_symmetry.space_group_name_H-M   'P 1'
#
loop_
_entity.id
_entity.type
_entity.pdbx_description
1 polymer ?
#
loop_
_entity_poly.entity_id
_entity_poly.type
_entity_poly.pdbx_seq_one_letter_code
_entity_poly.pdbx_strand_id
1 'polypeptide(L)'
;MTKKEKKLKKRGKEKLSKKNKTIGKQVKQKSTKASELKSRIKMLEAVVEKRERTIAKLKTKLDESESRKEKKRGKQKSPGGAAKLLRSQRSSRVGLNQRDAWRRHGYLRSRYEYYLEQNEEKTVARQHAGEDLVEKFGEEAGYTELQLEQILS
;
A
#
# COMPACT_ATOMS: atom_id res chain seq x y z
N MET A 1 -73.59 22.06 15.89
CA MET A 1 -72.22 22.43 15.46
C MET A 1 -72.26 23.54 14.43
N THR A 2 -71.51 24.61 14.66
CA THR A 2 -71.52 25.80 13.78
C THR A 2 -70.65 25.58 12.52
N LYS A 3 -70.92 26.30 11.42
CA LYS A 3 -70.08 26.25 10.19
C LYS A 3 -68.60 26.56 10.48
N LYS A 4 -68.31 27.39 11.49
CA LYS A 4 -66.94 27.71 11.94
C LYS A 4 -66.24 26.49 12.57
N GLU A 5 -66.91 25.71 13.41
CA GLU A 5 -66.34 24.48 13.99
C GLU A 5 -65.98 23.42 12.92
N LYS A 6 -66.84 23.22 11.91
CA LYS A 6 -66.56 22.26 10.84
C LYS A 6 -65.31 22.65 10.01
N LYS A 7 -65.13 23.94 9.71
CA LYS A 7 -63.93 24.45 9.01
C LYS A 7 -62.66 24.29 9.85
N LEU A 8 -62.72 24.57 11.16
CA LEU A 8 -61.58 24.39 12.08
C LEU A 8 -61.16 22.92 12.18
N LYS A 9 -62.11 21.99 12.33
CA LYS A 9 -61.83 20.54 12.35
C LYS A 9 -61.20 20.05 11.04
N LYS A 10 -61.66 20.53 9.87
CA LYS A 10 -61.08 20.17 8.56
C LYS A 10 -59.62 20.63 8.41
N ARG A 11 -59.32 21.89 8.79
CA ARG A 11 -57.96 22.44 8.79
C ARG A 11 -57.04 21.70 9.77
N GLY A 12 -57.55 21.29 10.94
CA GLY A 12 -56.81 20.47 11.89
C GLY A 12 -56.39 19.11 11.32
N LYS A 13 -57.34 18.39 10.69
CA LYS A 13 -57.07 17.09 10.04
C LYS A 13 -56.03 17.19 8.91
N GLU A 14 -56.10 18.26 8.10
CA GLU A 14 -55.14 18.47 7.02
C GLU A 14 -53.72 18.75 7.52
N LYS A 15 -53.58 19.57 8.58
CA LYS A 15 -52.29 19.83 9.24
C LYS A 15 -51.70 18.56 9.84
N LEU A 16 -52.51 17.72 10.47
CA LEU A 16 -52.09 16.43 11.02
C LEU A 16 -51.63 15.47 9.91
N SER A 17 -52.36 15.40 8.80
CA SER A 17 -51.98 14.58 7.63
C SER A 17 -50.62 15.01 7.05
N LYS A 18 -50.39 16.32 6.89
CA LYS A 18 -49.11 16.86 6.41
C LYS A 18 -47.95 16.52 7.36
N LYS A 19 -48.16 16.68 8.68
CA LYS A 19 -47.17 16.28 9.71
C LYS A 19 -46.86 14.78 9.68
N ASN A 20 -47.87 13.92 9.55
CA ASN A 20 -47.64 12.47 9.49
C ASN A 20 -46.86 12.05 8.23
N LYS A 21 -47.10 12.71 7.09
CA LYS A 21 -46.33 12.47 5.86
C LYS A 21 -44.86 12.86 5.99
N THR A 22 -44.54 13.99 6.62
CA THR A 22 -43.14 14.40 6.84
C THR A 22 -42.43 13.50 7.84
N ILE A 23 -43.10 13.12 8.93
CA ILE A 23 -42.58 12.15 9.91
C ILE A 23 -42.29 10.80 9.22
N GLY A 24 -43.21 10.29 8.40
CA GLY A 24 -43.00 9.04 7.66
C GLY A 24 -41.78 9.07 6.72
N LYS A 25 -41.53 10.20 6.05
CA LYS A 25 -40.32 10.39 5.22
C LYS A 25 -39.04 10.41 6.06
N GLN A 26 -39.05 11.11 7.20
CA GLN A 26 -37.89 11.17 8.10
C GLN A 26 -37.58 9.81 8.73
N VAL A 27 -38.60 9.04 9.11
CA VAL A 27 -38.44 7.68 9.66
C VAL A 27 -37.81 6.76 8.61
N LYS A 28 -38.30 6.80 7.36
CA LYS A 28 -37.71 6.02 6.26
C LYS A 28 -36.25 6.39 5.99
N GLN A 29 -35.92 7.68 5.98
CA GLN A 29 -34.52 8.11 5.80
C GLN A 29 -33.61 7.70 6.97
N LYS A 30 -34.11 7.76 8.20
CA LYS A 30 -33.36 7.30 9.38
C LYS A 30 -33.18 5.78 9.37
N SER A 31 -34.18 5.03 8.91
CA SER A 31 -34.08 3.56 8.85
C SER A 31 -33.07 3.07 7.82
N THR A 32 -33.00 3.71 6.63
CA THR A 32 -31.99 3.36 5.61
C THR A 32 -30.58 3.69 6.11
N LYS A 33 -30.37 4.87 6.69
CA LYS A 33 -29.08 5.24 7.31
C LYS A 33 -28.69 4.29 8.43
N ALA A 34 -29.64 3.85 9.26
CA ALA A 34 -29.37 2.87 10.30
C ALA A 34 -28.92 1.51 9.74
N SER A 35 -29.53 1.04 8.64
CA SER A 35 -29.09 -0.19 7.98
C SER A 35 -27.70 -0.06 7.35
N GLU A 36 -27.39 1.09 6.72
CA GLU A 36 -26.06 1.37 6.17
C GLU A 36 -24.99 1.40 7.27
N LEU A 37 -25.26 2.10 8.37
CA LEU A 37 -24.34 2.15 9.52
C LEU A 37 -24.12 0.77 10.13
N LYS A 38 -25.16 -0.06 10.28
CA LYS A 38 -25.02 -1.45 10.74
C LYS A 38 -24.12 -2.27 9.82
N SER A 39 -24.28 -2.13 8.50
CA SER A 39 -23.40 -2.81 7.54
C SER A 39 -21.95 -2.34 7.65
N ARG A 40 -21.73 -1.04 7.88
CA ARG A 40 -20.39 -0.46 8.04
C ARG A 40 -19.72 -0.92 9.32
N ILE A 41 -20.45 -0.99 10.43
CA ILE A 41 -19.96 -1.53 11.70
C ILE A 41 -19.50 -2.98 11.50
N LYS A 42 -20.34 -3.83 10.90
CA LYS A 42 -19.99 -5.23 10.64
C LYS A 42 -18.72 -5.38 9.78
N MET A 43 -18.54 -4.52 8.77
CA MET A 43 -17.31 -4.52 7.98
C MET A 43 -16.09 -4.09 8.79
N LEU A 44 -16.22 -3.07 9.63
CA LEU A 44 -15.13 -2.59 10.48
C LEU A 44 -14.73 -3.63 11.53
N GLU A 45 -15.69 -4.30 12.16
CA GLU A 45 -15.46 -5.41 13.08
C GLU A 45 -14.64 -6.52 12.41
N ALA A 46 -15.02 -6.92 11.19
CA ALA A 46 -14.27 -7.93 10.44
C ALA A 46 -12.83 -7.49 10.08
N VAL A 47 -12.61 -6.20 9.84
CA VAL A 47 -11.26 -5.65 9.60
C VAL A 47 -10.42 -5.67 10.88
N VAL A 48 -11.02 -5.31 12.02
CA VAL A 48 -10.35 -5.35 13.32
C VAL A 48 -9.93 -6.80 13.64
N GLU A 49 -10.84 -7.75 13.50
CA GLU A 49 -10.55 -9.18 13.76
C GLU A 49 -9.40 -9.71 12.87
N LYS A 50 -9.38 -9.34 11.58
CA LYS A 50 -8.27 -9.69 10.67
C LYS A 50 -6.94 -9.08 11.11
N ARG A 51 -6.95 -7.83 11.58
CA ARG A 51 -5.76 -7.14 12.08
C ARG A 51 -5.25 -7.79 13.36
N GLU A 52 -6.13 -8.10 14.31
CA GLU A 52 -5.77 -8.79 15.56
C GLU A 52 -5.13 -10.16 15.30
N ARG A 53 -5.71 -10.96 14.39
CA ARG A 53 -5.11 -12.24 13.97
C ARG A 53 -3.71 -12.06 13.37
N THR A 54 -3.53 -11.00 12.59
CA THR A 54 -2.23 -10.68 11.98
C THR A 54 -1.21 -10.26 13.04
N ILE A 55 -1.62 -9.43 14.00
CA ILE A 55 -0.79 -9.03 15.13
C ILE A 55 -0.39 -10.25 15.96
N ALA A 56 -1.31 -11.18 16.25
CA ALA A 56 -1.01 -12.42 16.97
C ALA A 56 0.01 -13.29 16.22
N LYS A 57 -0.13 -13.43 14.89
CA LYS A 57 0.84 -14.15 14.05
C LYS A 57 2.22 -13.48 14.02
N LEU A 58 2.27 -12.15 14.07
CA LEU A 58 3.53 -11.42 14.11
C LEU A 58 4.20 -11.52 15.48
N LYS A 59 3.44 -11.44 16.58
CA LYS A 59 3.94 -11.64 17.94
C LYS A 59 4.55 -13.03 18.12
N THR A 60 3.83 -14.08 17.72
CA THR A 60 4.35 -15.46 17.77
C THR A 60 5.65 -15.64 16.97
N LYS A 61 5.74 -15.06 15.76
CA LYS A 61 6.99 -15.06 14.99
C LYS A 61 8.12 -14.29 15.67
N LEU A 62 7.80 -13.21 16.37
CA LEU A 62 8.79 -12.45 17.15
C LEU A 62 9.33 -13.32 18.28
N ASP A 63 8.45 -13.93 19.07
CA ASP A 63 8.80 -14.80 20.20
C ASP A 63 9.62 -16.04 19.74
N GLU A 64 9.24 -16.65 18.61
CA GLU A 64 10.02 -17.72 17.98
C GLU A 64 11.41 -17.25 17.54
N SER A 65 11.52 -16.04 17.02
CA SER A 65 12.81 -15.47 16.61
C SER A 65 13.70 -15.14 17.81
N GLU A 66 13.12 -14.70 18.92
CA GLU A 66 13.83 -14.38 20.16
C GLU A 66 14.30 -15.66 20.87
N SER A 67 13.44 -16.67 21.00
CA SER A 67 13.82 -17.98 21.56
C SER A 67 14.89 -18.69 20.72
N ARG A 68 14.89 -18.53 19.38
CA ARG A 68 16.00 -19.00 18.52
C ARG A 68 17.31 -18.25 18.77
N LYS A 69 17.26 -16.94 19.08
CA LYS A 69 18.46 -16.15 19.43
C LYS A 69 18.99 -16.58 20.81
N GLU A 70 18.11 -16.85 21.76
CA GLU A 70 18.48 -17.28 23.11
C GLU A 70 19.14 -18.68 23.11
N LYS A 71 18.57 -19.65 22.36
CA LYS A 71 19.22 -20.96 22.16
C LYS A 71 20.59 -20.89 21.48
N LYS A 72 20.84 -19.87 20.65
CA LYS A 72 22.17 -19.64 20.03
C LYS A 72 23.17 -18.96 20.98
N ARG A 73 22.71 -18.22 21.98
CA ARG A 73 23.57 -17.58 22.99
C ARG A 73 24.17 -18.60 23.97
N GLY A 74 23.48 -19.72 24.24
CA GLY A 74 24.00 -20.78 25.12
C GLY A 74 25.14 -21.63 24.53
N LYS A 75 25.49 -21.49 23.23
CA LYS A 75 26.38 -22.43 22.52
C LYS A 75 27.60 -21.81 21.83
N GLN A 76 28.00 -20.58 22.17
CA GLN A 76 29.20 -19.96 21.58
C GLN A 76 30.18 -19.42 22.62
N LYS A 77 30.99 -20.32 23.20
CA LYS A 77 32.36 -19.98 23.61
C LYS A 77 33.25 -20.04 22.37
N SER A 78 33.32 -18.96 21.59
CA SER A 78 34.37 -18.77 20.58
C SER A 78 34.55 -17.27 20.32
N PRO A 79 35.77 -16.71 20.43
CA PRO A 79 36.02 -15.28 20.51
C PRO A 79 36.08 -14.60 19.13
N GLY A 80 35.03 -14.79 18.30
CA GLY A 80 34.98 -14.25 16.92
C GLY A 80 33.58 -13.78 16.46
N GLY A 81 32.61 -13.64 17.36
CA GLY A 81 31.20 -13.47 17.03
C GLY A 81 30.80 -12.10 16.46
N ALA A 82 31.36 -11.00 16.98
CA ALA A 82 30.95 -9.65 16.57
C ALA A 82 31.36 -9.33 15.11
N ALA A 83 32.57 -9.68 14.71
CA ALA A 83 33.05 -9.48 13.34
C ALA A 83 32.27 -10.33 12.31
N LYS A 84 31.84 -11.53 12.69
CA LYS A 84 31.07 -12.44 11.81
C LYS A 84 29.63 -11.96 11.62
N LEU A 85 28.99 -11.42 12.66
CA LEU A 85 27.66 -10.82 12.58
C LEU A 85 27.65 -9.58 11.67
N LEU A 86 28.63 -8.69 11.85
CA LEU A 86 28.81 -7.52 10.98
C LEU A 86 29.07 -7.93 9.52
N ARG A 87 29.84 -9.01 9.28
CA ARG A 87 30.07 -9.54 7.94
C ARG A 87 28.79 -10.09 7.30
N SER A 88 27.93 -10.77 8.05
CA SER A 88 26.64 -11.29 7.52
C SER A 88 25.62 -10.17 7.23
N GLN A 89 25.61 -9.11 8.05
CA GLN A 89 24.74 -7.97 7.86
C GLN A 89 25.20 -7.08 6.70
N ARG A 90 26.52 -6.96 6.48
CA ARG A 90 27.06 -6.36 5.25
C ARG A 90 26.76 -7.21 4.03
N SER A 91 26.92 -8.54 4.10
CA SER A 91 26.68 -9.45 2.97
C SER A 91 25.23 -9.44 2.49
N SER A 92 24.24 -9.36 3.38
CA SER A 92 22.82 -9.29 3.00
C SER A 92 22.43 -7.96 2.36
N ARG A 93 22.97 -6.82 2.82
CA ARG A 93 22.76 -5.51 2.19
C ARG A 93 23.49 -5.40 0.84
N VAL A 94 24.72 -5.90 0.76
CA VAL A 94 25.48 -5.94 -0.50
C VAL A 94 24.80 -6.84 -1.53
N GLY A 95 24.24 -7.99 -1.12
CA GLY A 95 23.53 -8.89 -2.03
C GLY A 95 22.22 -8.32 -2.59
N LEU A 96 21.46 -7.55 -1.80
CA LEU A 96 20.26 -6.85 -2.29
C LEU A 96 20.64 -5.72 -3.27
N ASN A 97 21.65 -4.91 -2.91
CA ASN A 97 22.12 -3.83 -3.77
C ASN A 97 22.73 -4.35 -5.09
N GLN A 98 23.43 -5.49 -5.06
CA GLN A 98 23.94 -6.15 -6.27
C GLN A 98 22.81 -6.66 -7.16
N ARG A 99 21.77 -7.26 -6.58
CA ARG A 99 20.63 -7.78 -7.34
C ARG A 99 19.85 -6.66 -8.03
N ASP A 100 19.64 -5.54 -7.34
CA ASP A 100 18.97 -4.38 -7.93
C ASP A 100 19.86 -3.67 -8.96
N ALA A 101 21.18 -3.59 -8.75
CA ALA A 101 22.12 -3.11 -9.75
C ALA A 101 22.08 -3.97 -11.03
N TRP A 102 22.03 -5.30 -10.91
CA TRP A 102 21.93 -6.21 -12.05
C TRP A 102 20.60 -6.06 -12.81
N ARG A 103 19.50 -5.80 -12.09
CA ARG A 103 18.20 -5.51 -12.72
C ARG A 103 18.22 -4.21 -13.51
N ARG A 104 18.79 -3.14 -12.93
CA ARG A 104 18.97 -1.84 -13.59
C ARG A 104 19.82 -1.99 -14.85
N HIS A 105 20.95 -2.69 -14.74
CA HIS A 105 21.85 -2.94 -15.86
C HIS A 105 21.21 -3.79 -16.97
N GLY A 106 20.50 -4.87 -16.62
CA GLY A 106 19.80 -5.70 -17.60
C GLY A 106 18.70 -4.93 -18.34
N TYR A 107 17.96 -4.07 -17.62
CA TYR A 107 16.96 -3.20 -18.22
C TYR A 107 17.59 -2.17 -19.16
N LEU A 108 18.67 -1.50 -18.72
CA LEU A 108 19.40 -0.52 -19.52
C LEU A 108 19.87 -1.14 -20.85
N ARG A 109 20.48 -2.34 -20.81
CA ARG A 109 20.93 -3.03 -22.02
C ARG A 109 19.77 -3.39 -22.95
N SER A 110 18.66 -3.88 -22.41
CA SER A 110 17.48 -4.24 -23.21
C SER A 110 16.88 -3.02 -23.93
N ARG A 111 16.84 -1.85 -23.27
CA ARG A 111 16.35 -0.61 -23.89
C ARG A 111 17.33 -0.07 -24.92
N TYR A 112 18.62 -0.13 -24.64
CA TYR A 112 19.65 0.24 -25.60
C TYR A 112 19.57 -0.61 -26.88
N GLU A 113 19.45 -1.94 -26.75
CA GLU A 113 19.25 -2.85 -27.89
C GLU A 113 17.97 -2.52 -28.66
N TYR A 114 16.87 -2.23 -27.97
CA TYR A 114 15.63 -1.80 -28.60
C TYR A 114 15.82 -0.55 -29.48
N TYR A 115 16.53 0.47 -29.00
CA TYR A 115 16.78 1.69 -29.78
C TYR A 115 17.76 1.47 -30.94
N LEU A 116 18.74 0.57 -30.77
CA LEU A 116 19.58 0.15 -31.90
C LEU A 116 18.79 -0.59 -32.98
N GLU A 117 17.82 -1.42 -32.62
CA GLU A 117 16.92 -2.08 -33.58
C GLU A 117 16.03 -1.07 -34.33
N GLN A 118 15.76 0.11 -33.74
CA GLN A 118 15.08 1.22 -34.42
C GLN A 118 15.99 2.04 -35.34
N ASN A 119 17.25 1.62 -35.54
CA ASN A 119 18.29 2.34 -36.29
C ASN A 119 18.68 3.69 -35.70
N GLU A 120 18.57 3.86 -34.37
CA GLU A 120 19.08 5.04 -33.71
C GLU A 120 20.61 5.02 -33.60
N GLU A 121 21.22 6.20 -33.61
CA GLU A 121 22.65 6.35 -33.38
C GLU A 121 22.99 5.87 -31.96
N LYS A 122 24.14 5.21 -31.78
CA LYS A 122 24.55 4.65 -30.48
C LYS A 122 24.54 5.68 -29.35
N THR A 123 24.87 6.94 -29.64
CA THR A 123 24.85 8.05 -28.69
C THR A 123 23.43 8.35 -28.21
N VAL A 124 22.49 8.49 -29.15
CA VAL A 124 21.07 8.76 -28.92
C VAL A 124 20.40 7.58 -28.21
N ALA A 125 20.67 6.35 -28.66
CA ALA A 125 20.16 5.12 -28.05
C ALA A 125 20.61 4.96 -26.58
N ARG A 126 21.83 5.39 -26.24
CA ARG A 126 22.31 5.39 -24.84
C ARG A 126 21.53 6.39 -24.00
N GLN A 127 21.34 7.61 -24.51
CA GLN A 127 20.62 8.67 -23.80
C GLN A 127 19.18 8.23 -23.51
N HIS A 128 18.44 7.75 -24.52
CA HIS A 128 17.07 7.26 -24.34
C HIS A 128 16.99 6.04 -23.40
N ALA A 129 17.94 5.10 -23.48
CA ALA A 129 17.99 3.99 -22.53
C ALA A 129 18.25 4.46 -21.08
N GLY A 130 19.05 5.52 -20.91
CA GLY A 130 19.30 6.16 -19.62
C GLY A 130 18.06 6.88 -19.07
N GLU A 131 17.33 7.60 -19.92
CA GLU A 131 16.06 8.25 -19.56
C GLU A 131 15.01 7.23 -19.12
N ASP A 132 14.84 6.14 -19.87
CA ASP A 132 13.92 5.04 -19.53
C ASP A 132 14.30 4.37 -18.20
N LEU A 133 15.61 4.30 -17.89
CA LEU A 133 16.11 3.75 -16.64
C LEU A 133 15.71 4.65 -15.46
N VAL A 134 15.83 5.97 -15.63
CA VAL A 134 15.39 6.97 -14.64
C VAL A 134 13.88 6.91 -14.44
N GLU A 135 13.10 6.82 -15.51
CA GLU A 135 11.64 6.72 -15.43
C GLU A 135 11.20 5.48 -14.62
N LYS A 136 11.87 4.34 -14.84
CA LYS A 136 11.47 3.07 -14.23
C LYS A 136 12.00 2.85 -12.81
N PHE A 137 13.22 3.31 -12.50
CA PHE A 137 13.90 3.04 -11.23
C PHE A 137 14.14 4.28 -10.36
N GLY A 138 13.75 5.47 -10.84
CA GLY A 138 13.91 6.75 -10.17
C GLY A 138 15.20 7.48 -10.55
N GLU A 139 15.27 8.78 -10.20
CA GLU A 139 16.39 9.68 -10.52
C GLU A 139 17.74 9.17 -10.01
N GLU A 140 17.75 8.45 -8.88
CA GLU A 140 18.97 7.85 -8.30
C GLU A 140 19.57 6.70 -9.13
N ALA A 141 18.84 6.20 -10.13
CA ALA A 141 19.30 5.13 -11.01
C ALA A 141 19.92 5.65 -12.31
N GLY A 142 19.86 6.96 -12.56
CA GLY A 142 20.43 7.58 -13.77
C GLY A 142 21.95 7.46 -13.83
N TYR A 143 22.46 7.27 -15.04
CA TYR A 143 23.89 7.27 -15.34
C TYR A 143 24.24 8.51 -16.14
N THR A 144 25.45 9.02 -15.95
CA THR A 144 25.98 10.08 -16.81
C THR A 144 26.28 9.54 -18.21
N GLU A 145 26.36 10.41 -19.20
CA GLU A 145 26.67 10.02 -20.59
C GLU A 145 27.98 9.22 -20.70
N LEU A 146 29.03 9.66 -19.99
CA LEU A 146 30.31 8.95 -19.90
C LEU A 146 30.18 7.56 -19.27
N GLN A 147 29.30 7.40 -18.28
CA GLN A 147 29.05 6.11 -17.65
C GLN A 147 28.25 5.18 -18.57
N LEU A 148 27.26 5.72 -19.29
CA LEU A 148 26.48 4.98 -20.27
C LEU A 148 27.38 4.45 -21.39
N GLU A 149 28.32 5.28 -21.86
CA GLU A 149 29.32 4.84 -22.83
C GLU A 149 30.19 3.70 -22.28
N GLN A 150 30.66 3.78 -21.03
CA GLN A 150 31.45 2.70 -20.43
C GLN A 150 30.67 1.39 -20.24
N ILE A 151 29.37 1.48 -19.97
CA ILE A 151 28.50 0.32 -19.68
C ILE A 151 27.99 -0.33 -20.98
N LEU A 152 27.74 0.47 -22.02
CA LEU A 152 27.07 0.08 -23.27
C LEU A 152 27.98 0.20 -24.52
N SER A 153 29.31 0.28 -24.32
CA SER A 153 30.30 0.20 -25.41
C SER A 153 30.30 -1.17 -26.08
#